data_AF-A0A1H1JTI5-F1
#
_entry.id   AF-A0A1H1JTI5-F1
#
_cell.length_a   1.000
_cell.length_b   1.000
_cell.length_c   1.000
_cell.angle_alpha   90.00
_cell.angle_beta   90.00
_cell.angle_gamma   90.00
#
_symmetry.space_group_name_H-M   'P 1'
#
loop_
_entity.id
_entity.type
_entity.pdbx_description
1 polymer ?
#
loop_
_entity_poly.entity_id
_entity_poly.type
_entity_poly.pdbx_seq_one_letter_code
_entity_poly.pdbx_strand_id
1 'polypeptide(L)'
;MSAPHPDLVTLEVDGVRYRGWKSVKIRQSIRQGAIGFALSVREDRPDANGSPLSWRIQPGAAARVLIDDEIVCTGYVDAPVFRIGDTEHEVTVSGRSKSGDLVDSSTVVPNGRFPNSTAIDIITAICAPYGISVHVAENTDAPTRVANVRHSRSGAASAKKTSTKLAAGKQRIGNFEINQGEKAYATIERLCKLSGLLVFARPDGDIEIARAGQERYPFALPRIKTGQAKFDWSKRFSEYICKGQQSDPHFGATGASAVNWTLPDHVAWAKKASAHLAPSATVRDPSIGTYTSPSGKTNARYRPCIVRPEGPTGAADTLTRARWQMARDFGESISLTVTVPGFHAPDGGLWRVNRLVHVTDARLNLEHELLIAGVSFDKSERGTVTELELAPQDAYTPEPVGRTGVVAKGARKSTLWTLP
;
A
#
# COMPACT_ATOMS: atom_id res chain seq x y z
N MET A 1 -16.17 5.50 38.64
CA MET A 1 -15.64 6.23 37.48
C MET A 1 -16.02 5.43 36.24
N SER A 2 -16.90 5.95 35.39
CA SER A 2 -17.18 5.33 34.09
C SER A 2 -15.87 5.22 33.32
N ALA A 3 -15.63 4.09 32.64
CA ALA A 3 -14.55 4.03 31.67
C ALA A 3 -14.73 5.20 30.68
N PRO A 4 -13.66 5.90 30.27
CA PRO A 4 -13.76 7.07 29.38
C PRO A 4 -14.37 6.74 28.02
N HIS A 5 -14.38 5.46 27.64
CA HIS A 5 -14.94 4.93 26.40
C HIS A 5 -15.67 3.60 26.72
N PRO A 6 -16.96 3.45 26.37
CA PRO A 6 -17.70 2.21 26.63
C PRO A 6 -17.38 1.07 25.65
N ASP A 7 -16.52 1.30 24.64
CA ASP A 7 -16.19 0.34 23.56
C ASP A 7 -17.47 -0.25 22.92
N LEU A 8 -18.50 0.58 22.79
CA LEU A 8 -19.81 0.21 22.27
C LEU A 8 -19.76 0.19 20.74
N VAL A 9 -19.90 -1.01 20.19
CA VAL A 9 -20.00 -1.21 18.75
C VAL A 9 -21.46 -1.21 18.35
N THR A 10 -21.83 -0.33 17.42
CA THR A 10 -23.16 -0.24 16.84
C THR A 10 -23.09 -0.52 15.35
N LEU A 11 -23.95 -1.39 14.85
CA LEU A 11 -24.21 -1.56 13.43
C LEU A 11 -25.54 -0.89 13.12
N GLU A 12 -25.53 0.10 12.22
CA GLU A 12 -26.72 0.77 11.74
C GLU A 12 -27.03 0.25 10.33
N VAL A 13 -28.19 -0.38 10.15
CA VAL A 13 -28.67 -0.91 8.86
C VAL A 13 -30.07 -0.37 8.63
N ASP A 14 -30.32 0.24 7.48
CA ASP A 14 -31.63 0.82 7.11
C ASP A 14 -32.25 1.72 8.19
N GLY A 15 -31.40 2.48 8.92
CA GLY A 15 -31.81 3.37 10.01
C GLY A 15 -32.06 2.70 11.36
N VAL A 16 -31.95 1.37 11.44
CA VAL A 16 -32.07 0.60 12.69
C VAL A 16 -30.69 0.36 13.29
N ARG A 17 -30.56 0.59 14.60
CA ARG A 17 -29.29 0.41 15.34
C ARG A 17 -29.27 -0.91 16.10
N TYR A 18 -28.33 -1.76 15.76
CA TYR A 18 -28.04 -3.05 16.39
C TYR A 18 -26.81 -2.96 17.28
N ARG A 19 -26.95 -3.43 18.53
CA ARG A 19 -25.93 -3.39 19.58
C ARG A 19 -25.89 -4.76 20.30
N GLY A 20 -24.93 -4.94 21.20
CA GLY A 20 -24.84 -6.18 22.00
C GLY A 20 -24.11 -7.34 21.32
N TRP A 21 -23.21 -7.03 20.39
CA TRP A 21 -22.42 -8.02 19.66
C TRP A 21 -21.53 -8.84 20.60
N LYS A 22 -21.53 -10.17 20.40
CA LYS A 22 -20.68 -11.12 21.11
C LYS A 22 -19.23 -11.02 20.66
N SER A 23 -19.02 -10.93 19.35
CA SER A 23 -17.72 -10.67 18.75
C SER A 23 -17.81 -9.60 17.67
N VAL A 24 -16.74 -8.84 17.55
CA VAL A 24 -16.59 -7.79 16.54
C VAL A 24 -15.19 -7.90 15.97
N LYS A 25 -15.08 -7.79 14.65
CA LYS A 25 -13.81 -7.60 13.96
C LYS A 25 -14.00 -6.56 12.86
N ILE A 26 -13.25 -5.46 12.93
CA ILE A 26 -13.29 -4.38 11.94
C ILE A 26 -11.86 -4.08 11.52
N ARG A 27 -11.52 -4.28 10.24
CA ARG A 27 -10.15 -4.16 9.74
C ARG A 27 -10.03 -3.13 8.63
N GLN A 28 -9.11 -2.19 8.80
CA GLN A 28 -8.69 -1.20 7.82
C GLN A 28 -7.20 -1.36 7.57
N SER A 29 -6.75 -1.22 6.32
CA SER A 29 -5.34 -1.28 5.96
C SER A 29 -5.02 -0.38 4.76
N ILE A 30 -3.83 0.22 4.75
CA ILE A 30 -3.32 0.97 3.59
C ILE A 30 -2.98 0.06 2.40
N ARG A 31 -2.97 -1.27 2.59
CA ARG A 31 -2.75 -2.26 1.53
C ARG A 31 -4.06 -2.85 0.98
N GLN A 32 -5.21 -2.49 1.55
CA GLN A 32 -6.50 -3.03 1.16
C GLN A 32 -7.42 -1.93 0.66
N GLY A 33 -8.17 -2.25 -0.40
CA GLY A 33 -9.07 -1.29 -1.03
C GLY A 33 -10.38 -1.06 -0.31
N ALA A 34 -10.69 -1.84 0.73
CA ALA A 34 -11.92 -1.72 1.49
C ALA A 34 -11.68 -2.04 2.97
N ILE A 35 -12.47 -1.38 3.83
CA ILE A 35 -12.58 -1.69 5.25
C ILE A 35 -13.53 -2.86 5.38
N GLY A 36 -13.10 -3.96 6.01
CA GLY A 36 -13.94 -5.12 6.27
C GLY A 36 -14.50 -5.09 7.69
N PHE A 37 -15.74 -5.56 7.86
CA PHE A 37 -16.32 -5.80 9.17
C PHE A 37 -16.98 -7.18 9.26
N ALA A 38 -16.94 -7.76 10.46
CA ALA A 38 -17.66 -8.97 10.82
C ALA A 38 -18.14 -8.83 12.27
N LEU A 39 -19.43 -9.05 12.49
CA LEU A 39 -20.11 -8.87 13.77
C LEU A 39 -20.92 -10.13 14.06
N SER A 40 -20.64 -10.81 15.16
CA SER A 40 -21.36 -12.03 15.52
C SER A 40 -22.17 -11.82 16.79
N VAL A 41 -23.37 -12.39 16.81
CA VAL A 41 -24.28 -12.40 17.96
C VAL A 41 -24.91 -13.77 18.08
N ARG A 42 -25.17 -14.19 19.33
CA ARG A 42 -26.03 -15.35 19.56
C ARG A 42 -27.46 -14.89 19.38
N GLU A 43 -28.17 -15.47 18.43
CA GLU A 43 -29.60 -15.19 18.28
C GLU A 43 -30.33 -15.96 19.37
N ASP A 44 -31.10 -15.23 20.20
CA ASP A 44 -31.94 -15.87 21.20
C ASP A 44 -33.16 -16.51 20.52
N ARG A 45 -33.71 -17.53 21.17
CA ARG A 45 -34.81 -18.36 20.64
C ARG A 45 -36.04 -17.52 20.27
N PRO A 46 -36.98 -18.08 19.46
CA PRO A 46 -38.22 -17.42 19.04
C PRO A 46 -38.91 -16.66 20.19
N ASP A 47 -39.69 -15.65 19.83
CA ASP A 47 -40.40 -14.82 20.81
C ASP A 47 -41.27 -15.66 21.77
N ALA A 48 -41.82 -15.03 22.82
CA ALA A 48 -42.65 -15.73 23.80
C ALA A 48 -43.85 -16.49 23.20
N ASN A 49 -44.21 -16.23 21.93
CA ASN A 49 -45.28 -16.88 21.18
C ASN A 49 -44.78 -17.95 20.20
N GLY A 50 -43.48 -18.31 20.24
CA GLY A 50 -42.89 -19.33 19.37
C GLY A 50 -42.68 -18.88 17.93
N SER A 51 -42.85 -17.60 17.62
CA SER A 51 -42.59 -17.07 16.27
C SER A 51 -41.10 -16.78 16.10
N PRO A 52 -40.48 -17.23 14.99
CA PRO A 52 -39.09 -16.90 14.71
C PRO A 52 -38.95 -15.37 14.62
N LEU A 53 -37.93 -14.82 15.29
CA LEU A 53 -37.53 -13.44 15.05
C LEU A 53 -37.19 -13.32 13.56
N SER A 54 -37.93 -12.50 12.82
CA SER A 54 -37.64 -12.27 11.41
C SER A 54 -36.28 -11.60 11.31
N TRP A 55 -35.25 -12.31 10.85
CA TRP A 55 -33.94 -11.73 10.64
C TRP A 55 -34.02 -10.51 9.70
N ARG A 56 -33.57 -9.36 10.19
CA ARG A 56 -33.84 -8.06 9.54
C ARG A 56 -32.70 -7.55 8.65
N ILE A 57 -31.50 -8.11 8.78
CA ILE A 57 -30.30 -7.60 8.10
C ILE A 57 -30.08 -8.40 6.81
N GLN A 58 -30.47 -7.83 5.67
CA GLN A 58 -30.37 -8.52 4.38
C GLN A 58 -29.01 -8.25 3.69
N PRO A 59 -28.52 -9.19 2.87
CA PRO A 59 -27.41 -8.91 1.95
C PRO A 59 -27.72 -7.70 1.07
N GLY A 60 -26.72 -6.85 0.83
CA GLY A 60 -26.85 -5.62 0.05
C GLY A 60 -27.43 -4.42 0.81
N ALA A 61 -27.90 -4.60 2.05
CA ALA A 61 -28.41 -3.49 2.85
C ALA A 61 -27.29 -2.49 3.17
N ALA A 62 -27.63 -1.19 3.14
CA ALA A 62 -26.69 -0.13 3.48
C ALA A 62 -26.36 -0.19 4.97
N ALA A 63 -25.07 -0.17 5.30
CA ALA A 63 -24.56 -0.40 6.64
C ALA A 63 -23.56 0.68 7.07
N ARG A 64 -23.65 1.09 8.33
CA ARG A 64 -22.65 1.91 9.01
C ARG A 64 -22.24 1.21 10.30
N VAL A 65 -20.94 1.06 10.52
CA VAL A 65 -20.38 0.54 11.75
C VAL A 65 -19.78 1.70 12.53
N LEU A 66 -20.16 1.80 13.79
CA LEU A 66 -19.72 2.84 14.71
C LEU A 66 -19.07 2.21 15.95
N ILE A 67 -18.00 2.83 16.44
CA ILE A 67 -17.39 2.58 17.74
C ILE A 67 -17.57 3.86 18.55
N ASP A 68 -18.27 3.80 19.68
CA ASP A 68 -18.52 4.95 20.55
C ASP A 68 -19.06 6.17 19.79
N ASP A 69 -20.01 5.91 18.90
CA ASP A 69 -20.66 6.86 17.97
C ASP A 69 -19.73 7.51 16.92
N GLU A 70 -18.45 7.15 16.85
CA GLU A 70 -17.55 7.48 15.74
C GLU A 70 -17.69 6.43 14.62
N ILE A 71 -17.88 6.89 13.37
CA ILE A 71 -17.98 6.00 12.20
C ILE A 71 -16.62 5.39 11.90
N VAL A 72 -16.57 4.06 11.80
CA VAL A 72 -15.37 3.30 11.43
C VAL A 72 -15.48 2.60 10.08
N CYS A 73 -16.70 2.35 9.61
CA CYS A 73 -16.95 1.81 8.27
C CYS A 73 -18.33 2.22 7.76
N THR A 74 -18.41 2.62 6.49
CA THR A 74 -19.66 2.91 5.78
C THR A 74 -19.65 2.15 4.47
N GLY A 75 -20.66 1.31 4.24
CA GLY A 75 -20.73 0.44 3.07
C GLY A 75 -21.98 -0.42 3.07
N TYR A 76 -21.81 -1.71 2.79
CA TYR A 76 -22.91 -2.64 2.60
C TYR A 76 -22.68 -3.94 3.36
N VAL A 77 -23.77 -4.62 3.71
CA VAL A 77 -23.72 -6.00 4.19
C VAL A 77 -23.46 -6.92 3.01
N ASP A 78 -22.37 -7.69 3.03
CA ASP A 78 -22.07 -8.67 1.99
C ASP A 78 -22.81 -9.98 2.28
N ALA A 79 -22.67 -10.52 3.49
CA ALA A 79 -23.18 -11.84 3.84
C ALA A 79 -23.54 -11.95 5.33
N PRO A 80 -24.82 -12.21 5.67
CA PRO A 80 -25.22 -12.79 6.93
C PRO A 80 -25.06 -14.32 6.87
N VAL A 81 -24.28 -14.87 7.80
CA VAL A 81 -24.03 -16.31 7.92
C VAL A 81 -24.69 -16.83 9.19
N PHE A 82 -25.60 -17.77 9.05
CA PHE A 82 -26.31 -18.43 10.15
C PHE A 82 -25.66 -19.78 10.45
N ARG A 83 -25.33 -20.02 11.72
CA ARG A 83 -24.92 -21.33 12.23
C ARG A 83 -25.97 -21.81 13.22
N ILE A 84 -26.60 -22.94 12.89
CA ILE A 84 -27.64 -23.55 13.70
C ILE A 84 -27.26 -25.01 13.92
N GLY A 85 -27.30 -25.43 15.18
CA GLY A 85 -27.12 -26.81 15.62
C GLY A 85 -27.83 -27.03 16.96
N ASP A 86 -27.80 -28.25 17.49
CA ASP A 86 -28.54 -28.61 18.71
C ASP A 86 -28.20 -27.73 19.93
N THR A 87 -26.99 -27.15 19.94
CA THR A 87 -26.48 -26.28 21.00
C THR A 87 -26.02 -24.90 20.52
N GLU A 88 -26.07 -24.63 19.21
CA GLU A 88 -25.52 -23.42 18.59
C GLU A 88 -26.59 -22.67 17.80
N HIS A 89 -26.69 -21.36 18.04
CA HIS A 89 -27.49 -20.42 17.26
C HIS A 89 -26.70 -19.12 17.17
N GLU A 90 -25.87 -18.99 16.15
CA GLU A 90 -25.00 -17.83 15.93
C GLU A 90 -25.29 -17.20 14.57
N VAL A 91 -25.40 -15.88 14.53
CA VAL A 91 -25.47 -15.13 13.28
C VAL A 91 -24.26 -14.21 13.20
N THR A 92 -23.55 -14.29 12.08
CA THR A 92 -22.43 -13.42 11.76
C THR A 92 -22.78 -12.54 10.58
N VAL A 93 -22.84 -11.23 10.81
CA VAL A 93 -23.04 -10.22 9.77
C VAL A 93 -21.69 -9.73 9.30
N SER A 94 -21.40 -9.91 8.02
CA SER A 94 -20.17 -9.45 7.40
C SER A 94 -20.43 -8.50 6.24
N GLY A 95 -19.49 -7.59 6.00
CA GLY A 95 -19.57 -6.63 4.91
C GLY A 95 -18.29 -5.82 4.74
N ARG A 96 -18.33 -4.92 3.76
CA ARG A 96 -17.21 -4.04 3.39
C ARG A 96 -17.67 -2.61 3.22
N SER A 97 -16.73 -1.66 3.30
CA SER A 97 -16.95 -0.26 2.93
C SER A 97 -17.41 -0.13 1.48
N LYS A 98 -18.01 0.99 1.11
CA LYS A 98 -18.47 1.25 -0.28
C LYS A 98 -17.38 0.99 -1.34
N SER A 99 -16.12 1.29 -1.01
CA SER A 99 -14.97 1.01 -1.86
C SER A 99 -14.75 -0.49 -2.17
N GLY A 100 -15.43 -1.41 -1.49
CA GLY A 100 -15.55 -2.81 -1.88
C GLY A 100 -16.09 -3.00 -3.30
N ASP A 101 -17.00 -2.13 -3.74
CA ASP A 101 -17.53 -2.15 -5.10
C ASP A 101 -16.44 -1.87 -6.14
N LEU A 102 -15.46 -1.01 -5.82
CA LEU A 102 -14.30 -0.75 -6.69
C LEU A 102 -13.40 -1.99 -6.79
N VAL A 103 -13.29 -2.77 -5.71
CA VAL A 103 -12.48 -3.99 -5.69
C VAL A 103 -13.11 -5.08 -6.57
N ASP A 104 -14.44 -5.20 -6.51
CA ASP A 104 -15.16 -6.29 -7.16
C ASP A 104 -15.54 -5.98 -8.61
N SER A 105 -15.81 -4.71 -8.92
CA SER A 105 -16.34 -4.29 -10.21
C SER A 105 -15.25 -3.95 -11.22
N SER A 106 -15.59 -4.11 -12.50
CA SER A 106 -14.72 -3.73 -13.61
C SER A 106 -14.73 -2.22 -13.84
N THR A 107 -13.62 -1.68 -14.32
CA THR A 107 -13.51 -0.27 -14.72
C THR A 107 -14.33 -0.04 -15.98
N VAL A 108 -15.37 0.80 -15.88
CA VAL A 108 -16.17 1.24 -17.02
C VAL A 108 -15.93 2.72 -17.25
N VAL A 109 -15.35 3.06 -18.40
CA VAL A 109 -15.05 4.45 -18.76
C VAL A 109 -15.61 4.77 -20.14
N PRO A 110 -16.43 5.83 -20.27
CA PRO A 110 -16.96 6.25 -21.57
C PRO A 110 -15.81 6.50 -22.55
N ASN A 111 -15.81 5.80 -23.69
CA ASN A 111 -14.81 5.89 -24.78
C ASN A 111 -13.40 5.34 -24.49
N GLY A 112 -13.16 4.72 -23.33
CA GLY A 112 -11.91 3.98 -23.04
C GLY A 112 -10.63 4.82 -23.02
N ARG A 113 -10.71 6.16 -23.07
CA ARG A 113 -9.55 7.04 -23.21
C ARG A 113 -9.70 8.31 -22.38
N PHE A 114 -8.60 8.71 -21.75
CA PHE A 114 -8.48 9.94 -20.96
C PHE A 114 -7.39 10.86 -21.54
N PRO A 115 -7.68 11.61 -22.62
CA PRO A 115 -6.68 12.47 -23.25
C PRO A 115 -6.36 13.67 -22.34
N ASN A 116 -5.09 13.85 -22.00
CA ASN A 116 -4.58 14.98 -21.18
C ASN A 116 -5.12 15.05 -19.73
N SER A 117 -5.70 13.98 -19.19
CA SER A 117 -6.21 13.94 -17.82
C SER A 117 -5.09 13.68 -16.81
N THR A 118 -5.26 14.17 -15.59
CA THR A 118 -4.37 13.83 -14.48
C THR A 118 -4.74 12.50 -13.84
N ALA A 119 -3.84 11.93 -13.05
CA ALA A 119 -4.13 10.70 -12.30
C ALA A 119 -5.38 10.84 -11.44
N ILE A 120 -5.51 11.98 -10.74
CA ILE A 120 -6.63 12.28 -9.86
C ILE A 120 -7.92 12.42 -10.67
N ASP A 121 -7.89 13.05 -11.84
CA ASP A 121 -9.08 13.17 -12.70
C ASP A 121 -9.60 11.80 -13.16
N ILE A 122 -8.69 10.91 -13.56
CA ILE A 122 -9.04 9.55 -13.99
C ILE A 122 -9.64 8.77 -12.82
N ILE A 123 -8.99 8.83 -11.64
CA ILE A 123 -9.48 8.13 -10.44
C ILE A 123 -10.85 8.66 -10.03
N THR A 124 -11.05 9.98 -10.07
CA THR A 124 -12.34 10.62 -9.77
C THR A 124 -13.42 10.16 -10.75
N ALA A 125 -13.10 10.09 -12.04
CA ALA A 125 -14.03 9.59 -13.05
C ALA A 125 -14.39 8.11 -12.85
N ILE A 126 -13.46 7.28 -12.39
CA ILE A 126 -13.72 5.85 -12.07
C ILE A 126 -14.60 5.72 -10.83
N CYS A 127 -14.43 6.58 -9.82
CA CYS A 127 -15.19 6.50 -8.57
C CYS A 127 -16.61 7.09 -8.67
N ALA A 128 -16.83 8.05 -9.58
CA ALA A 128 -18.09 8.78 -9.71
C ALA A 128 -19.35 7.88 -9.89
N PRO A 129 -19.33 6.81 -10.72
CA PRO A 129 -20.50 5.93 -10.87
C PRO A 129 -20.89 5.19 -9.60
N TYR A 130 -19.96 5.01 -8.66
CA TYR A 130 -20.18 4.31 -7.39
C TYR A 130 -20.60 5.26 -6.25
N GLY A 131 -20.70 6.57 -6.52
CA GLY A 131 -20.98 7.57 -5.48
C GLY A 131 -19.88 7.69 -4.43
N ILE A 132 -18.63 7.40 -4.82
CA ILE A 132 -17.44 7.45 -3.95
C ILE A 132 -16.65 8.72 -4.27
N SER A 133 -16.34 9.52 -3.25
CA SER A 133 -15.50 10.71 -3.40
C SER A 133 -14.02 10.38 -3.22
N VAL A 134 -13.16 11.22 -3.80
CA VAL A 134 -11.70 11.07 -3.75
C VAL A 134 -11.11 12.19 -2.89
N HIS A 135 -10.51 11.83 -1.76
CA HIS A 135 -9.81 12.77 -0.87
C HIS A 135 -8.31 12.72 -1.15
N VAL A 136 -7.67 13.87 -1.33
CA VAL A 136 -6.23 13.95 -1.59
C VAL A 136 -5.54 14.65 -0.43
N ALA A 137 -4.57 13.98 0.21
CA ALA A 137 -3.84 14.56 1.33
C ALA A 137 -2.97 15.77 0.90
N GLU A 138 -2.78 16.76 1.77
CA GLU A 138 -2.07 18.01 1.44
C GLU A 138 -0.60 17.80 1.02
N ASN A 139 0.07 16.78 1.54
CA ASN A 139 1.49 16.48 1.27
C ASN A 139 1.73 15.64 0.00
N THR A 140 0.78 15.65 -0.92
CA THR A 140 0.84 14.86 -2.16
C THR A 140 1.74 15.50 -3.24
N ASP A 141 2.10 16.77 -3.08
CA ASP A 141 2.63 17.66 -4.13
C ASP A 141 4.12 17.50 -4.52
N ALA A 142 4.83 16.43 -4.16
CA ALA A 142 6.25 16.31 -4.53
C ALA A 142 6.43 16.23 -6.07
N PRO A 143 7.32 17.03 -6.68
CA PRO A 143 7.33 17.25 -8.13
C PRO A 143 7.92 16.07 -8.90
N THR A 144 7.12 15.47 -9.77
CA THR A 144 7.55 14.49 -10.77
C THR A 144 7.50 15.18 -12.15
N ARG A 145 8.63 15.23 -12.88
CA ARG A 145 8.72 15.87 -14.21
C ARG A 145 8.23 14.90 -15.28
N VAL A 146 7.15 15.23 -15.98
CA VAL A 146 6.78 14.51 -17.23
C VAL A 146 6.96 15.47 -18.40
N ALA A 147 7.81 15.09 -19.35
CA ALA A 147 7.92 15.77 -20.64
C ALA A 147 6.88 15.17 -21.60
N ASN A 148 5.91 15.96 -22.04
CA ASN A 148 5.06 15.61 -23.16
C ASN A 148 5.93 15.53 -24.43
N VAL A 149 6.13 14.34 -24.99
CA VAL A 149 6.74 14.19 -26.31
C VAL A 149 5.64 14.33 -27.35
N ARG A 150 5.60 15.48 -28.04
CA ARG A 150 4.85 15.61 -29.29
C ARG A 150 5.80 15.24 -30.44
N HIS A 151 5.48 14.19 -31.19
CA HIS A 151 6.12 13.96 -32.48
C HIS A 151 5.47 14.91 -33.51
N SER A 152 6.25 15.87 -34.04
CA SER A 152 5.85 16.61 -35.24
C SER A 152 6.13 15.74 -36.47
N ARG A 153 5.30 15.86 -37.51
CA ARG A 153 5.42 15.12 -38.79
C ARG A 153 6.61 15.52 -39.66
N SER A 154 7.52 16.36 -39.18
CA SER A 154 8.76 16.74 -39.88
C SER A 154 9.92 16.60 -38.90
N GLY A 155 10.88 15.73 -39.22
CA GLY A 155 11.98 15.28 -38.36
C GLY A 155 13.00 16.35 -37.93
N ALA A 156 12.54 17.38 -37.21
CA ALA A 156 13.38 18.30 -36.47
C ALA A 156 12.66 18.67 -35.16
N ALA A 157 13.04 17.98 -34.07
CA ALA A 157 12.53 18.27 -32.73
C ALA A 157 13.22 19.51 -32.16
N SER A 158 12.60 20.69 -32.30
CA SER A 158 13.01 21.85 -31.51
C SER A 158 12.26 21.83 -30.17
N ALA A 159 12.92 21.28 -29.16
CA ALA A 159 12.38 21.20 -27.80
C ALA A 159 12.39 22.58 -27.14
N LYS A 160 11.27 23.31 -27.17
CA LYS A 160 11.06 24.46 -26.29
C LYS A 160 10.93 23.95 -24.85
N LYS A 161 12.02 24.03 -24.07
CA LYS A 161 12.05 23.72 -22.63
C LYS A 161 11.25 24.78 -21.86
N THR A 162 9.95 24.54 -21.68
CA THR A 162 9.16 25.24 -20.66
C THR A 162 8.67 24.18 -19.67
N SER A 163 9.51 23.86 -18.68
CA SER A 163 9.20 22.87 -17.64
C SER A 163 8.54 23.55 -16.45
N THR A 164 7.20 23.58 -16.41
CA THR A 164 6.48 23.94 -15.19
C THR A 164 6.46 22.70 -14.28
N LYS A 165 6.95 22.82 -13.04
CA LYS A 165 6.86 21.74 -12.04
C LYS A 165 5.39 21.55 -11.67
N LEU A 166 4.78 20.41 -11.98
CA LEU A 166 3.46 20.04 -11.45
C LEU A 166 3.65 19.04 -10.29
N ALA A 167 2.81 19.21 -9.27
CA ALA A 167 2.68 18.34 -8.11
C ALA A 167 2.35 16.87 -8.48
N ALA A 168 2.74 15.90 -7.65
CA ALA A 168 2.32 14.51 -7.82
C ALA A 168 0.78 14.41 -7.81
N GLY A 169 0.20 13.60 -8.68
CA GLY A 169 -1.26 13.52 -8.89
C GLY A 169 -1.84 14.58 -9.84
N LYS A 170 -1.22 15.76 -9.99
CA LYS A 170 -1.56 16.77 -11.02
C LYS A 170 -0.83 16.55 -12.35
N GLN A 171 -0.11 15.44 -12.45
CA GLN A 171 0.62 15.08 -13.65
C GLN A 171 -0.34 14.56 -14.71
N ARG A 172 -0.21 15.07 -15.93
CA ARG A 172 -0.91 14.48 -17.07
C ARG A 172 -0.30 13.12 -17.32
N ILE A 173 -1.10 12.07 -17.16
CA ILE A 173 -0.69 10.76 -17.61
C ILE A 173 -0.81 10.77 -19.14
N GLY A 174 0.15 10.15 -19.82
CA GLY A 174 0.14 10.02 -21.28
C GLY A 174 -1.01 9.14 -21.76
N ASN A 175 -0.74 8.28 -22.74
CA ASN A 175 -1.74 7.29 -23.18
C ASN A 175 -1.92 6.21 -22.10
N PHE A 176 -2.77 6.48 -21.10
CA PHE A 176 -3.17 5.47 -20.11
C PHE A 176 -4.28 4.62 -20.71
N GLU A 177 -3.98 3.36 -20.94
CA GLU A 177 -4.93 2.37 -21.42
C GLU A 177 -5.40 1.51 -20.25
N ILE A 178 -6.71 1.28 -20.19
CA ILE A 178 -7.36 0.40 -19.22
C ILE A 178 -7.53 -0.94 -19.90
N ASN A 179 -7.06 -2.00 -19.24
CA ASN A 179 -7.18 -3.34 -19.80
C ASN A 179 -8.63 -3.82 -19.71
N GLN A 180 -9.06 -4.60 -20.70
CA GLN A 180 -10.41 -5.17 -20.70
C GLN A 180 -10.60 -6.07 -19.47
N GLY A 181 -11.66 -5.82 -18.70
CA GLY A 181 -11.96 -6.58 -17.47
C GLY A 181 -11.09 -6.21 -16.26
N GLU A 182 -10.23 -5.18 -16.36
CA GLU A 182 -9.48 -4.67 -15.20
C GLU A 182 -10.45 -4.17 -14.13
N LYS A 183 -10.19 -4.51 -12.86
CA LYS A 183 -10.99 -4.02 -11.74
C LYS A 183 -10.77 -2.52 -11.52
N ALA A 184 -11.80 -1.81 -11.06
CA ALA A 184 -11.74 -0.38 -10.76
C ALA A 184 -10.60 -0.06 -9.79
N TYR A 185 -10.53 -0.79 -8.68
CA TYR A 185 -9.48 -0.60 -7.67
C TYR A 185 -8.08 -0.94 -8.21
N ALA A 186 -7.93 -2.01 -8.99
CA ALA A 186 -6.65 -2.38 -9.59
C ALA A 186 -6.15 -1.30 -10.57
N THR A 187 -7.07 -0.68 -11.32
CA THR A 187 -6.76 0.45 -12.22
C THR A 187 -6.30 1.66 -11.41
N ILE A 188 -7.00 1.99 -10.32
CA ILE A 188 -6.66 3.09 -9.42
C ILE A 188 -5.30 2.84 -8.76
N GLU A 189 -5.05 1.63 -8.27
CA GLU A 189 -3.78 1.24 -7.66
C GLU A 189 -2.62 1.39 -8.65
N ARG A 190 -2.82 0.98 -9.91
CA ARG A 190 -1.83 1.16 -10.99
C ARG A 190 -1.56 2.64 -11.28
N LEU A 191 -2.60 3.48 -11.32
CA LEU A 191 -2.47 4.94 -11.50
C LEU A 191 -1.72 5.59 -10.34
N CYS A 192 -2.06 5.21 -9.11
CA CYS A 192 -1.39 5.69 -7.90
C CYS A 192 0.07 5.27 -7.88
N LYS A 193 0.37 4.01 -8.21
CA LYS A 193 1.73 3.49 -8.33
C LYS A 193 2.56 4.28 -9.34
N LEU A 194 2.02 4.56 -10.52
CA LEU A 194 2.67 5.39 -11.54
C LEU A 194 2.87 6.84 -11.09
N SER A 195 2.02 7.34 -10.20
CA SER A 195 2.06 8.73 -9.71
C SER A 195 2.86 8.89 -8.42
N GLY A 196 3.41 7.80 -7.87
CA GLY A 196 4.10 7.85 -6.60
C GLY A 196 3.17 8.06 -5.40
N LEU A 197 1.98 7.43 -5.41
CA LEU A 197 0.89 7.60 -4.43
C LEU A 197 0.38 6.25 -3.92
N LEU A 198 -0.29 6.30 -2.77
CA LEU A 198 -1.04 5.20 -2.16
C LEU A 198 -2.53 5.54 -2.23
N VAL A 199 -3.36 4.51 -2.27
CA VAL A 199 -4.82 4.61 -2.16
C VAL A 199 -5.30 3.67 -1.06
N PHE A 200 -6.24 4.12 -0.23
CA PHE A 200 -6.88 3.29 0.78
C PHE A 200 -8.27 3.82 1.15
N ALA A 201 -9.10 2.96 1.73
CA ALA A 201 -10.47 3.29 2.09
C ALA A 201 -10.54 4.13 3.38
N ARG A 202 -11.52 5.03 3.45
CA ARG A 202 -11.85 5.84 4.63
C ARG A 202 -13.13 5.34 5.31
N PRO A 203 -13.32 5.63 6.62
CA PRO A 203 -14.51 5.23 7.36
C PRO A 203 -15.86 5.75 6.82
N ASP A 204 -15.85 6.89 6.12
CA ASP A 204 -17.01 7.50 5.46
C ASP A 204 -17.47 6.74 4.20
N GLY A 205 -16.68 5.75 3.74
CA GLY A 205 -16.92 4.98 2.53
C GLY A 205 -16.24 5.57 1.29
N ASP A 206 -15.54 6.70 1.43
CA ASP A 206 -14.74 7.29 0.36
C ASP A 206 -13.34 6.66 0.29
N ILE A 207 -12.54 7.11 -0.67
CA ILE A 207 -11.12 6.74 -0.77
C ILE A 207 -10.21 7.93 -0.47
N GLU A 208 -9.05 7.65 0.11
CA GLU A 208 -7.97 8.60 0.31
C GLU A 208 -6.79 8.28 -0.60
N ILE A 209 -6.25 9.31 -1.24
CA ILE A 209 -5.00 9.28 -1.99
C ILE A 209 -3.96 10.07 -1.20
N ALA A 210 -2.90 9.40 -0.78
CA ALA A 210 -1.86 10.01 0.04
C ALA A 210 -0.50 9.38 -0.24
N ARG A 211 0.55 9.94 0.38
CA ARG A 211 1.84 9.25 0.54
C ARG A 211 1.88 8.54 1.89
N ALA A 212 2.94 7.78 2.12
CA ALA A 212 3.24 7.26 3.45
C ALA A 212 3.26 8.43 4.47
N GLY A 213 2.41 8.32 5.47
CA GLY A 213 2.11 9.40 6.40
C GLY A 213 3.34 9.86 7.16
N GLN A 214 3.42 11.17 7.38
CA GLN A 214 4.47 11.82 8.17
C GLN A 214 3.96 12.26 9.55
N GLU A 215 2.64 12.22 9.75
CA GLU A 215 2.00 12.54 11.02
C GLU A 215 2.37 11.50 12.08
N ARG A 216 2.77 11.99 13.26
CA ARG A 216 3.25 11.17 14.36
C ARG A 216 2.26 11.26 15.50
N TYR A 217 1.98 10.13 16.14
CA TYR A 217 1.38 10.17 17.46
C TYR A 217 2.39 10.77 18.46
N PRO A 218 1.94 11.64 19.38
CA PRO A 218 2.81 12.31 20.34
C PRO A 218 3.27 11.38 21.48
N PHE A 219 2.75 10.15 21.53
CA PHE A 219 3.04 9.15 22.54
C PHE A 219 3.65 7.89 21.92
N ALA A 220 4.40 7.15 22.74
CA ALA A 220 4.87 5.82 22.40
C ALA A 220 3.72 4.79 22.51
N LEU A 221 3.89 3.66 21.83
CA LEU A 221 2.91 2.58 21.85
C LEU A 221 2.61 2.15 23.31
N PRO A 222 1.33 2.03 23.71
CA PRO A 222 0.99 1.58 25.05
C PRO A 222 1.40 0.12 25.28
N ARG A 223 1.16 -0.38 26.50
CA ARG A 223 1.51 -1.75 26.90
C ARG A 223 1.01 -2.78 25.88
N ILE A 224 1.94 -3.48 25.23
CA ILE A 224 1.68 -4.55 24.28
C ILE A 224 1.19 -5.80 25.04
N LYS A 225 -0.01 -6.28 24.71
CA LYS A 225 -0.57 -7.55 25.21
C LYS A 225 0.11 -8.74 24.54
N THR A 226 0.15 -8.73 23.21
CA THR A 226 0.79 -9.75 22.37
C THR A 226 1.53 -9.04 21.24
N GLY A 227 2.72 -9.52 20.88
CA GLY A 227 3.53 -8.94 19.81
C GLY A 227 4.22 -10.06 19.04
N GLN A 228 4.16 -9.97 17.72
CA GLN A 228 4.83 -10.86 16.81
C GLN A 228 5.69 -10.03 15.85
N ALA A 229 7.00 -10.20 15.92
CA ALA A 229 7.92 -9.64 14.94
C ALA A 229 8.33 -10.74 13.95
N LYS A 230 8.14 -10.48 12.65
CA LYS A 230 8.63 -11.32 11.57
C LYS A 230 9.69 -10.57 10.78
N PHE A 231 10.88 -11.15 10.76
CA PHE A 231 12.03 -10.70 9.96
C PHE A 231 12.26 -11.69 8.83
N ASP A 232 11.97 -11.29 7.60
CA ASP A 232 11.95 -12.17 6.43
C ASP A 232 12.93 -11.69 5.36
N TRP A 233 14.07 -12.38 5.26
CA TRP A 233 15.10 -12.07 4.27
C TRP A 233 14.93 -12.84 2.96
N SER A 234 13.81 -13.55 2.75
CA SER A 234 13.55 -14.28 1.50
C SER A 234 13.56 -13.36 0.27
N LYS A 235 13.04 -12.14 0.42
CA LYS A 235 13.05 -11.08 -0.60
C LYS A 235 14.19 -10.07 -0.43
N ARG A 236 15.18 -10.35 0.40
CA ARG A 236 16.38 -9.51 0.55
C ARG A 236 17.52 -10.04 -0.31
N PHE A 237 18.25 -9.11 -0.92
CA PHE A 237 19.26 -9.38 -1.91
C PHE A 237 20.56 -8.66 -1.56
N SER A 238 21.70 -9.25 -1.89
CA SER A 238 23.01 -8.63 -1.69
C SER A 238 23.28 -7.51 -2.68
N GLU A 239 22.72 -7.63 -3.90
CA GLU A 239 22.89 -6.68 -4.99
C GLU A 239 21.57 -6.49 -5.75
N TYR A 240 21.21 -5.23 -5.98
CA TYR A 240 20.09 -4.82 -6.80
C TYR A 240 20.63 -4.20 -8.10
N ILE A 241 20.45 -4.90 -9.21
CA ILE A 241 20.98 -4.53 -10.52
C ILE A 241 19.82 -4.10 -11.40
N CYS A 242 19.63 -2.80 -11.58
CA CYS A 242 18.65 -2.31 -12.52
C CYS A 242 19.26 -2.22 -13.93
N LYS A 243 18.60 -2.81 -14.93
CA LYS A 243 19.04 -2.79 -16.34
C LYS A 243 17.97 -2.12 -17.19
N GLY A 244 18.29 -1.02 -17.87
CA GLY A 244 17.39 -0.36 -18.81
C GLY A 244 17.02 -1.24 -20.00
N GLN A 245 15.88 -0.97 -20.62
CA GLN A 245 15.51 -1.60 -21.90
C GLN A 245 15.97 -0.69 -23.02
N GLN A 246 17.00 -1.10 -23.76
CA GLN A 246 17.36 -0.46 -25.02
C GLN A 246 16.88 -1.39 -26.14
N SER A 247 15.85 -0.97 -26.88
CA SER A 247 15.52 -1.58 -28.17
C SER A 247 16.48 -0.99 -29.20
N ASP A 248 17.37 -1.80 -29.74
CA ASP A 248 18.15 -1.40 -30.90
C ASP A 248 17.42 -1.84 -32.18
N PRO A 249 17.02 -0.93 -33.09
CA PRO A 249 16.48 -1.29 -34.41
C PRO A 249 17.54 -1.83 -35.39
N HIS A 250 18.84 -1.77 -35.05
CA HIS A 250 19.92 -2.11 -35.99
C HIS A 250 20.69 -3.41 -35.66
N PHE A 251 20.33 -4.16 -34.61
CA PHE A 251 20.97 -5.45 -34.32
C PHE A 251 20.20 -6.61 -34.94
N GLY A 252 20.34 -6.77 -36.26
CA GLY A 252 20.00 -7.98 -36.97
C GLY A 252 21.07 -9.06 -36.74
N ALA A 253 20.65 -10.17 -36.16
CA ALA A 253 21.21 -11.52 -36.29
C ALA A 253 22.75 -11.69 -36.23
N THR A 254 23.26 -12.03 -35.05
CA THR A 254 24.19 -13.18 -34.93
C THR A 254 24.18 -13.66 -33.49
N GLY A 255 23.52 -14.80 -33.27
CA GLY A 255 23.66 -15.54 -32.03
C GLY A 255 25.09 -16.04 -31.87
N ALA A 256 25.54 -16.09 -30.62
CA ALA A 256 26.58 -16.97 -30.09
C ALA A 256 27.73 -17.39 -31.03
N SER A 257 28.84 -16.65 -31.02
CA SER A 257 30.17 -17.25 -30.91
C SER A 257 31.24 -16.21 -30.64
N ALA A 258 32.21 -16.60 -29.83
CA ALA A 258 33.35 -15.79 -29.44
C ALA A 258 34.16 -15.33 -30.67
N VAL A 259 34.40 -14.02 -30.76
CA VAL A 259 35.26 -13.41 -31.78
C VAL A 259 36.21 -12.47 -31.04
N ASN A 260 37.34 -13.00 -30.57
CA ASN A 260 38.46 -12.22 -30.01
C ASN A 260 39.26 -11.61 -31.16
N TRP A 261 39.14 -10.30 -31.42
CA TRP A 261 39.99 -9.62 -32.41
C TRP A 261 40.41 -8.22 -31.96
N THR A 262 41.72 -7.99 -32.06
CA THR A 262 42.47 -6.83 -31.59
C THR A 262 42.83 -5.88 -32.74
N LEU A 263 42.24 -4.69 -32.79
CA LEU A 263 42.73 -3.54 -33.56
C LEU A 263 42.40 -2.20 -32.86
N PRO A 264 43.17 -1.12 -33.05
CA PRO A 264 43.00 0.17 -32.36
C PRO A 264 41.61 0.83 -32.55
N ASP A 265 40.97 0.64 -33.71
CA ASP A 265 39.61 1.12 -33.98
C ASP A 265 38.54 0.44 -33.09
N HIS A 266 38.86 -0.73 -32.51
CA HIS A 266 38.00 -1.40 -31.54
C HIS A 266 37.94 -0.70 -30.19
N VAL A 267 38.85 0.21 -29.81
CA VAL A 267 38.65 0.99 -28.58
C VAL A 267 37.53 2.01 -28.78
N ALA A 268 37.40 2.56 -30.00
CA ALA A 268 36.31 3.45 -30.36
C ALA A 268 34.97 2.68 -30.51
N TRP A 269 34.99 1.47 -31.10
CA TRP A 269 33.81 0.61 -31.14
C TRP A 269 33.47 -0.05 -29.82
N ALA A 270 34.43 -0.36 -28.94
CA ALA A 270 34.20 -0.82 -27.58
C ALA A 270 33.68 0.32 -26.71
N LYS A 271 34.12 1.57 -26.91
CA LYS A 271 33.47 2.75 -26.32
C LYS A 271 32.05 2.95 -26.83
N LYS A 272 31.79 2.76 -28.13
CA LYS A 272 30.42 2.80 -28.70
C LYS A 272 29.56 1.63 -28.22
N ALA A 273 30.10 0.42 -28.11
CA ALA A 273 29.45 -0.78 -27.58
C ALA A 273 29.22 -0.68 -26.07
N SER A 274 30.13 -0.07 -25.31
CA SER A 274 29.94 0.29 -23.89
C SER A 274 28.93 1.42 -23.72
N ALA A 275 28.78 2.28 -24.71
CA ALA A 275 27.70 3.27 -24.79
C ALA A 275 26.37 2.66 -25.29
N HIS A 276 26.40 1.44 -25.84
CA HIS A 276 25.23 0.63 -26.25
C HIS A 276 24.87 -0.46 -25.22
N LEU A 277 25.68 -0.64 -24.18
CA LEU A 277 25.30 -1.40 -23.01
C LEU A 277 24.16 -0.64 -22.33
N ALA A 278 23.01 -1.29 -22.23
CA ALA A 278 21.83 -0.72 -21.59
C ALA A 278 22.23 -0.09 -20.24
N PRO A 279 21.77 1.14 -19.93
CA PRO A 279 22.14 1.83 -18.71
C PRO A 279 21.83 0.91 -17.54
N SER A 280 22.85 0.62 -16.72
CA SER A 280 22.69 -0.27 -15.57
C SER A 280 23.26 0.38 -14.32
N ALA A 281 22.60 0.12 -13.19
CA ALA A 281 23.02 0.61 -11.89
C ALA A 281 22.90 -0.52 -10.88
N THR A 282 23.94 -0.68 -10.05
CA THR A 282 23.98 -1.68 -8.98
C THR A 282 23.99 -0.98 -7.64
N VAL A 283 23.09 -1.40 -6.75
CA VAL A 283 23.05 -0.99 -5.34
C VAL A 283 23.33 -2.21 -4.48
N ARG A 284 24.24 -2.09 -3.51
CA ARG A 284 24.62 -3.18 -2.60
C ARG A 284 23.99 -2.98 -1.24
N ASP A 285 23.44 -4.05 -0.68
CA ASP A 285 22.97 -4.06 0.70
C ASP A 285 24.07 -4.68 1.61
N PRO A 286 24.78 -3.86 2.40
CA PRO A 286 25.89 -4.35 3.23
C PRO A 286 25.42 -5.32 4.33
N SER A 287 24.15 -5.27 4.74
CA SER A 287 23.63 -6.15 5.79
C SER A 287 23.47 -7.61 5.33
N ILE A 288 23.33 -7.83 4.02
CA ILE A 288 23.25 -9.17 3.41
C ILE A 288 24.62 -9.61 2.86
N GLY A 289 25.38 -8.66 2.27
CA GLY A 289 26.67 -8.93 1.66
C GLY A 289 27.70 -9.46 2.66
N THR A 290 27.61 -9.06 3.92
CA THR A 290 28.43 -9.55 5.03
C THR A 290 27.56 -9.68 6.27
N TYR A 291 26.79 -10.76 6.38
CA TYR A 291 26.02 -11.02 7.59
C TYR A 291 26.94 -11.51 8.69
N THR A 292 27.00 -10.80 9.81
CA THR A 292 27.72 -11.25 11.01
C THR A 292 26.71 -11.73 12.05
N SER A 293 26.81 -13.00 12.46
CA SER A 293 25.96 -13.57 13.51
C SER A 293 26.29 -12.95 14.89
N PRO A 294 25.39 -13.08 15.88
CA PRO A 294 25.69 -12.69 17.26
C PRO A 294 26.93 -13.39 17.85
N SER A 295 27.30 -14.56 17.32
CA SER A 295 28.52 -15.29 17.68
C SER A 295 29.79 -14.81 16.95
N GLY A 296 29.72 -13.69 16.22
CA GLY A 296 30.84 -13.10 15.48
C GLY A 296 31.18 -13.79 14.16
N LYS A 297 30.42 -14.81 13.73
CA LYS A 297 30.67 -15.50 12.46
C LYS A 297 30.14 -14.66 11.31
N THR A 298 31.02 -14.29 10.39
CA THR A 298 30.64 -13.55 9.18
C THR A 298 30.44 -14.51 8.01
N ASN A 299 29.25 -14.49 7.41
CA ASN A 299 28.91 -15.23 6.21
C ASN A 299 28.57 -14.23 5.09
N ALA A 300 29.32 -14.29 3.99
CA ALA A 300 29.01 -13.53 2.79
C ALA A 300 28.05 -14.34 1.91
N ARG A 301 26.83 -13.82 1.68
CA ARG A 301 25.82 -14.51 0.87
C ARG A 301 25.55 -13.73 -0.41
N TYR A 302 25.88 -14.32 -1.55
CA TYR A 302 25.60 -13.73 -2.86
C TYR A 302 24.15 -14.04 -3.30
N ARG A 303 23.32 -12.99 -3.40
CA ARG A 303 21.92 -13.05 -3.84
C ARG A 303 21.61 -11.83 -4.72
N PRO A 304 21.86 -11.87 -6.04
CA PRO A 304 21.56 -10.75 -6.91
C PRO A 304 20.06 -10.72 -7.27
N CYS A 305 19.50 -9.51 -7.38
CA CYS A 305 18.18 -9.24 -7.93
C CYS A 305 18.30 -8.32 -9.15
N ILE A 306 17.78 -8.77 -10.29
CA ILE A 306 17.75 -7.96 -11.52
C ILE A 306 16.41 -7.23 -11.57
N VAL A 307 16.46 -5.89 -11.51
CA VAL A 307 15.28 -5.03 -11.56
C VAL A 307 15.09 -4.52 -12.99
N ARG A 308 13.97 -4.86 -13.60
CA ARG A 308 13.58 -4.28 -14.90
C ARG A 308 12.78 -3.00 -14.65
N PRO A 309 13.19 -1.85 -15.21
CA PRO A 309 12.37 -0.65 -15.19
C PRO A 309 11.28 -0.71 -16.27
N GLU A 310 10.14 -0.08 -16.01
CA GLU A 310 9.08 0.09 -16.99
C GLU A 310 9.38 1.30 -17.88
N GLY A 311 9.54 1.07 -19.19
CA GLY A 311 9.75 2.11 -20.19
C GLY A 311 11.21 2.56 -20.42
N PRO A 312 11.43 3.57 -21.26
CA PRO A 312 12.77 4.05 -21.60
C PRO A 312 13.43 4.75 -20.40
N THR A 313 14.56 4.22 -19.94
CA THR A 313 15.27 4.74 -18.75
C THR A 313 16.68 5.21 -19.03
N GLY A 314 17.08 6.35 -18.46
CA GLY A 314 18.48 6.77 -18.40
C GLY A 314 19.22 6.18 -17.19
N ALA A 315 20.54 6.36 -17.12
CA ALA A 315 21.38 5.84 -16.02
C ALA A 315 21.01 6.36 -14.61
N ALA A 316 20.48 7.59 -14.50
CA ALA A 316 20.00 8.14 -13.23
C ALA A 316 18.67 7.50 -12.76
N ASP A 317 17.81 7.11 -13.71
CA ASP A 317 16.53 6.48 -13.41
C ASP A 317 16.76 5.04 -12.91
N THR A 318 17.71 4.31 -13.50
CA THR A 318 18.04 2.93 -13.08
C THR A 318 18.62 2.88 -11.67
N LEU A 319 19.43 3.86 -11.26
CA LEU A 319 19.91 3.96 -9.89
C LEU A 319 18.77 4.24 -8.90
N THR A 320 17.89 5.19 -9.22
CA THR A 320 16.73 5.53 -8.39
C THR A 320 15.81 4.32 -8.22
N ARG A 321 15.59 3.56 -9.30
CA ARG A 321 14.83 2.31 -9.31
C ARG A 321 15.44 1.22 -8.44
N ALA A 322 16.76 0.99 -8.56
CA ALA A 322 17.46 0.00 -7.74
C ALA A 322 17.39 0.35 -6.24
N ARG A 323 17.56 1.64 -5.89
CA ARG A 323 17.42 2.11 -4.49
C ARG A 323 16.00 1.94 -3.97
N TRP A 324 14.99 2.26 -4.79
CA TRP A 324 13.61 2.04 -4.41
C TRP A 324 13.30 0.57 -4.16
N GLN A 325 13.75 -0.33 -5.04
CA GLN A 325 13.49 -1.77 -4.86
C GLN A 325 14.14 -2.26 -3.57
N MET A 326 15.37 -1.85 -3.29
CA MET A 326 16.05 -2.16 -2.04
C MET A 326 15.29 -1.64 -0.81
N ALA A 327 14.82 -0.38 -0.84
CA ALA A 327 14.06 0.22 0.25
C ALA A 327 12.70 -0.47 0.48
N ARG A 328 12.01 -0.82 -0.61
CA ARG A 328 10.76 -1.58 -0.57
C ARG A 328 10.96 -2.96 0.04
N ASP A 329 11.94 -3.72 -0.46
CA ASP A 329 12.24 -5.07 0.02
C ASP A 329 12.71 -5.05 1.48
N PHE A 330 13.47 -4.03 1.88
CA PHE A 330 13.82 -3.78 3.27
C PHE A 330 12.57 -3.55 4.12
N GLY A 331 11.67 -2.69 3.68
CA GLY A 331 10.41 -2.43 4.37
C GLY A 331 9.48 -3.64 4.44
N GLU A 332 9.40 -4.47 3.39
CA GLU A 332 8.65 -5.74 3.38
C GLU A 332 9.33 -6.82 4.24
N SER A 333 10.64 -6.74 4.47
CA SER A 333 11.37 -7.72 5.29
C SER A 333 11.09 -7.62 6.77
N ILE A 334 10.46 -6.53 7.22
CA ILE A 334 10.14 -6.30 8.63
C ILE A 334 8.64 -6.07 8.74
N SER A 335 7.96 -6.99 9.41
CA SER A 335 6.56 -6.85 9.76
C SER A 335 6.40 -7.09 11.25
N LEU A 336 5.77 -6.15 11.94
CA LEU A 336 5.51 -6.22 13.37
C LEU A 336 4.00 -6.14 13.57
N THR A 337 3.41 -7.19 14.13
CA THR A 337 2.00 -7.23 14.51
C THR A 337 1.91 -7.14 16.02
N VAL A 338 1.24 -6.11 16.54
CA VAL A 338 1.12 -5.87 17.98
C VAL A 338 -0.33 -5.68 18.37
N THR A 339 -0.70 -6.23 19.52
CA THR A 339 -2.05 -6.10 20.08
C THR A 339 -2.00 -5.21 21.31
N VAL A 340 -2.79 -4.13 21.30
CA VAL A 340 -2.93 -3.17 22.39
C VAL A 340 -4.32 -3.29 23.03
N PRO A 341 -4.47 -2.95 24.32
CA PRO A 341 -5.78 -2.90 24.97
C PRO A 341 -6.65 -1.76 24.43
N GLY A 342 -7.96 -2.03 24.29
CA GLY A 342 -8.96 -1.02 23.92
C GLY A 342 -8.94 -0.62 22.45
N PHE A 343 -9.95 0.17 22.04
CA PHE A 343 -10.06 0.72 20.68
C PHE A 343 -9.44 2.12 20.54
N HIS A 344 -9.34 2.83 21.66
CA HIS A 344 -8.83 4.19 21.69
C HIS A 344 -7.33 4.21 21.93
N ALA A 345 -6.66 5.13 21.25
CA ALA A 345 -5.31 5.52 21.56
C ALA A 345 -5.26 6.35 22.86
N PRO A 346 -4.08 6.53 23.48
CA PRO A 346 -3.92 7.34 24.69
C PRO A 346 -4.44 8.79 24.62
N ASP A 347 -4.62 9.35 23.41
CA ASP A 347 -5.21 10.68 23.19
C ASP A 347 -6.76 10.67 23.22
N GLY A 348 -7.39 9.51 23.38
CA GLY A 348 -8.83 9.33 23.36
C GLY A 348 -9.43 9.17 21.95
N GLY A 349 -8.64 9.35 20.89
CA GLY A 349 -9.08 9.09 19.52
C GLY A 349 -8.97 7.61 19.15
N LEU A 350 -9.74 7.16 18.15
CA LEU A 350 -9.53 5.81 17.59
C LEU A 350 -8.18 5.68 16.89
N TRP A 351 -7.62 4.47 16.92
CA TRP A 351 -6.40 4.15 16.15
C TRP A 351 -6.64 4.35 14.65
N ARG A 352 -5.74 5.07 13.98
CA ARG A 352 -5.83 5.36 12.55
C ARG A 352 -4.64 4.81 11.79
N VAL A 353 -4.91 4.32 10.58
CA VAL A 353 -3.86 3.93 9.62
C VAL A 353 -3.10 5.14 9.09
N ASN A 354 -1.96 4.88 8.45
CA ASN A 354 -1.10 5.90 7.83
C ASN A 354 -0.55 6.95 8.81
N ARG A 355 -0.34 6.57 10.07
CA ARG A 355 0.36 7.38 11.09
C ARG A 355 1.59 6.70 11.63
N LEU A 356 2.58 7.48 12.03
CA LEU A 356 3.79 7.01 12.66
C LEU A 356 3.58 6.87 14.17
N VAL A 357 4.05 5.76 14.73
CA VAL A 357 4.06 5.50 16.16
C VAL A 357 5.46 5.06 16.58
N HIS A 358 5.92 5.59 17.71
CA HIS A 358 7.16 5.14 18.31
C HIS A 358 6.91 3.85 19.09
N VAL A 359 7.63 2.78 18.74
CA VAL A 359 7.53 1.50 19.44
C VAL A 359 8.80 1.29 20.25
N THR A 360 8.62 1.17 21.56
CA THR A 360 9.68 0.84 22.50
C THR A 360 9.27 -0.44 23.22
N ASP A 361 9.93 -1.56 22.93
CA ASP A 361 9.76 -2.79 23.70
C ASP A 361 11.10 -3.50 23.89
N ALA A 362 11.54 -3.56 25.15
CA ALA A 362 12.79 -4.20 25.54
C ALA A 362 12.82 -5.71 25.24
N ARG A 363 11.66 -6.38 25.24
CA ARG A 363 11.55 -7.83 24.96
C ARG A 363 11.74 -8.13 23.47
N LEU A 364 11.32 -7.20 22.61
CA LEU A 364 11.52 -7.28 21.16
C LEU A 364 12.84 -6.62 20.73
N ASN A 365 13.57 -6.00 21.66
CA ASN A 365 14.76 -5.19 21.40
C ASN A 365 14.54 -4.19 20.24
N LEU A 366 13.38 -3.52 20.28
CA LEU A 366 12.90 -2.67 19.20
C LEU A 366 12.62 -1.27 19.75
N GLU A 367 13.38 -0.29 19.26
CA GLU A 367 13.20 1.13 19.55
C GLU A 367 13.20 1.90 18.22
N HIS A 368 12.05 1.91 17.54
CA HIS A 368 11.94 2.49 16.19
C HIS A 368 10.60 3.17 15.95
N GLU A 369 10.62 4.16 15.05
CA GLU A 369 9.41 4.76 14.49
C GLU A 369 8.88 3.88 13.36
N LEU A 370 7.65 3.38 13.49
CA LEU A 370 7.00 2.52 12.50
C LEU A 370 5.69 3.14 12.03
N LEU A 371 5.33 2.87 10.78
CA LEU A 371 4.06 3.28 10.20
C LEU A 371 2.98 2.25 10.51
N ILE A 372 1.83 2.71 10.97
CA ILE A 372 0.62 1.89 11.12
C ILE A 372 0.04 1.63 9.73
N ALA A 373 0.30 0.43 9.23
CA ALA A 373 -0.18 -0.04 7.94
C ALA A 373 -1.59 -0.62 8.00
N GLY A 374 -1.98 -1.17 9.15
CA GLY A 374 -3.27 -1.79 9.36
C GLY A 374 -3.71 -1.66 10.81
N VAL A 375 -5.02 -1.52 10.98
CA VAL A 375 -5.70 -1.48 12.27
C VAL A 375 -6.85 -2.48 12.20
N SER A 376 -6.89 -3.40 13.16
CA SER A 376 -8.00 -4.32 13.37
C SER A 376 -8.56 -4.13 14.77
N PHE A 377 -9.80 -3.69 14.85
CA PHE A 377 -10.54 -3.58 16.10
C PHE A 377 -11.24 -4.91 16.38
N ASP A 378 -10.84 -5.59 17.46
CA ASP A 378 -11.36 -6.89 17.83
C ASP A 378 -12.03 -6.81 19.22
N LYS A 379 -13.33 -7.14 19.30
CA LYS A 379 -14.08 -7.32 20.54
C LYS A 379 -14.44 -8.77 20.71
N SER A 380 -14.24 -9.31 21.90
CA SER A 380 -14.66 -10.66 22.25
C SER A 380 -15.05 -10.74 23.72
N GLU A 381 -15.46 -11.92 24.19
CA GLU A 381 -15.69 -12.19 25.61
C GLU A 381 -14.43 -11.95 26.48
N ARG A 382 -13.23 -11.98 25.89
CA ARG A 382 -11.97 -11.67 26.58
C ARG A 382 -11.72 -10.17 26.75
N GLY A 383 -12.60 -9.34 26.21
CA GLY A 383 -12.51 -7.88 26.21
C GLY A 383 -12.18 -7.29 24.84
N THR A 384 -11.87 -5.99 24.88
CA THR A 384 -11.59 -5.16 23.71
C THR A 384 -10.09 -5.03 23.46
N VAL A 385 -9.66 -5.25 22.22
CA VAL A 385 -8.27 -5.06 21.79
C VAL A 385 -8.19 -4.47 20.39
N THR A 386 -7.06 -3.83 20.09
CA THR A 386 -6.73 -3.41 18.74
C THR A 386 -5.44 -4.11 18.30
N GLU A 387 -5.47 -4.78 17.16
CA GLU A 387 -4.30 -5.33 16.49
C GLU A 387 -3.80 -4.31 15.46
N LEU A 388 -2.52 -3.95 15.56
CA LEU A 388 -1.83 -2.99 14.70
C LEU A 388 -0.79 -3.73 13.86
N GLU A 389 -0.87 -3.55 12.56
CA GLU A 389 0.17 -3.98 11.61
C GLU A 389 1.13 -2.81 11.40
N LEU A 390 2.35 -2.97 11.90
CA LEU A 390 3.40 -1.96 11.86
C LEU A 390 4.49 -2.39 10.89
N ALA A 391 4.95 -1.46 10.07
CA ALA A 391 6.08 -1.68 9.18
C ALA A 391 6.90 -0.40 8.98
N PRO A 392 8.17 -0.51 8.56
CA PRO A 392 8.97 0.67 8.23
C PRO A 392 8.27 1.51 7.14
N GLN A 393 8.37 2.83 7.27
CA GLN A 393 7.76 3.76 6.32
C GLN A 393 8.24 3.52 4.87
N ASP A 394 9.51 3.12 4.71
CA ASP A 394 10.14 2.81 3.43
C ASP A 394 9.39 1.70 2.65
N ALA A 395 8.69 0.79 3.35
CA ALA A 395 7.87 -0.26 2.74
C ALA A 395 6.74 0.31 1.86
N TYR A 396 6.29 1.53 2.17
CA TYR A 396 5.19 2.22 1.51
C TYR A 396 5.68 3.40 0.66
N THR A 397 6.99 3.51 0.44
CA THR A 397 7.52 4.46 -0.54
C THR A 397 7.15 3.97 -1.93
N PRO A 398 6.49 4.78 -2.76
CA PRO A 398 5.98 4.34 -4.05
C PRO A 398 7.05 4.41 -5.15
N GLU A 399 6.81 3.67 -6.23
CA GLU A 399 7.78 3.40 -7.30
C GLU A 399 8.24 4.67 -8.04
N PRO A 400 9.55 4.87 -8.27
CA PRO A 400 10.02 5.96 -9.11
C PRO A 400 9.72 5.65 -10.58
N VAL A 401 8.80 6.41 -11.17
CA VAL A 401 8.59 6.45 -12.62
C VAL A 401 9.76 7.16 -13.32
N GLY A 402 10.26 6.53 -14.39
CA GLY A 402 11.39 7.05 -15.18
C GLY A 402 11.13 8.46 -15.71
N ARG A 403 12.16 9.32 -15.65
CA ARG A 403 12.18 10.79 -15.78
C ARG A 403 11.94 11.59 -14.51
N THR A 404 12.42 11.08 -13.38
CA THR A 404 12.66 11.91 -12.20
C THR A 404 14.10 11.84 -11.71
N GLY A 405 14.86 12.89 -12.01
CA GLY A 405 16.02 13.25 -11.23
C GLY A 405 15.57 13.84 -9.90
N VAL A 406 15.21 12.99 -8.94
CA VAL A 406 15.15 13.36 -7.52
C VAL A 406 16.26 12.58 -6.83
N VAL A 407 17.34 13.29 -6.49
CA VAL A 407 18.41 12.74 -5.66
C VAL A 407 17.85 12.63 -4.24
N ALA A 408 17.57 11.41 -3.78
CA ALA A 408 17.33 11.15 -2.37
C ALA A 408 18.58 11.60 -1.57
N LYS A 409 18.44 12.67 -0.78
CA LYS A 409 19.46 13.10 0.17
C LYS A 409 19.41 12.19 1.40
N GLY A 410 20.55 11.58 1.72
CA GLY A 410 20.82 10.95 3.00
C GLY A 410 20.18 9.58 3.18
N ALA A 411 20.95 8.53 2.89
CA ALA A 411 20.67 7.22 3.48
C ALA A 411 20.85 7.36 5.00
N ARG A 412 19.75 7.37 5.76
CA ARG A 412 19.83 7.10 7.20
C ARG A 412 20.35 5.65 7.31
N LYS A 413 21.50 5.48 7.95
CA LYS A 413 21.98 4.15 8.35
C LYS A 413 20.93 3.58 9.31
N SER A 414 20.03 2.73 8.83
CA SER A 414 19.06 2.07 9.69
C SER A 414 19.75 0.92 10.42
N THR A 415 20.43 1.22 11.52
CA THR A 415 20.78 0.20 12.53
C THR A 415 19.50 -0.11 13.31
N LEU A 416 18.59 -0.87 12.69
CA LEU A 416 17.39 -1.38 13.36
C LEU A 416 17.70 -2.50 14.37
N TRP A 417 18.99 -2.81 14.55
CA TRP A 417 19.51 -3.86 15.40
C TRP A 417 20.70 -3.32 16.19
N THR A 418 20.55 -3.25 17.51
CA THR A 418 21.67 -3.24 18.45
C THR A 418 21.78 -4.64 19.03
N LEU A 419 22.87 -5.35 18.71
CA LEU A 419 23.23 -6.55 19.46
C LEU A 419 23.50 -6.13 20.92
N PRO A 420 23.13 -6.95 21.92
CA PRO A 420 23.49 -6.71 23.32
C PRO A 420 25.00 -6.68 23.53
#